data_AF-A0A9P5ZXT0-F1
#
_entry.id   AF-A0A9P5ZXT0-F1
#
_cell.length_a   1.000
_cell.length_b   1.000
_cell.length_c   1.000
_cell.angle_alpha   90.00
_cell.angle_beta   90.00
_cell.angle_gamma   90.00
#
_symmetry.space_group_name_H-M   'P 1'
#
loop_
_entity.id
_entity.type
_entity.pdbx_description
1 polymer ?
#
loop_
_entity_poly.entity_id
_entity_poly.type
_entity_poly.pdbx_seq_one_letter_code
_entity_poly.pdbx_strand_id
1 'polypeptide(L)'
;MAPPSRCNAKQKEFLLKHVSGFLKAQKKGRLDKFWVIVNARWFQKWKVVKDAAIVDVEERQKAYGKEVVFTSGASTKTTVLHKIDHILPHVKTKVARLTLLNGKKPTHGWRLCLVRNSAAKYFDNEPEEIKDQMMEVYEKCKDEVNKKEEEASKSLQASAAYIA
;
A
#
# COMPACT_ATOMS: atom_id res chain seq x y z
N MET A 1 -8.56 -7.89 11.06
CA MET A 1 -9.59 -8.90 11.40
C MET A 1 -8.90 -10.09 12.07
N ALA A 2 -9.64 -10.95 12.78
CA ALA A 2 -9.06 -12.17 13.35
C ALA A 2 -8.72 -13.17 12.23
N PRO A 3 -7.64 -13.96 12.36
CA PRO A 3 -7.32 -15.01 11.40
C PRO A 3 -8.43 -16.07 11.35
N PRO A 4 -8.59 -16.79 10.23
CA PRO A 4 -9.66 -17.79 10.05
C PRO A 4 -9.69 -18.88 11.13
N SER A 5 -8.52 -19.21 11.69
CA SER A 5 -8.33 -20.18 12.78
C SER A 5 -8.89 -19.71 14.13
N ARG A 6 -9.07 -18.41 14.34
CA ARG A 6 -9.58 -17.82 15.59
C ARG A 6 -10.96 -17.16 15.44
N CYS A 7 -11.60 -17.32 14.28
CA CYS A 7 -12.94 -16.79 14.05
C CYS A 7 -14.01 -17.67 14.74
N ASN A 8 -14.77 -17.07 15.64
CA ASN A 8 -15.93 -17.72 16.27
C ASN A 8 -17.06 -17.96 15.25
N ALA A 9 -17.97 -18.89 15.54
CA ALA A 9 -19.08 -19.23 14.64
C ALA A 9 -19.91 -17.99 14.19
N LYS A 10 -20.19 -17.07 15.12
CA LYS A 10 -20.89 -15.80 14.85
C LYS A 10 -20.12 -14.84 13.94
N GLN A 11 -18.79 -14.87 14.00
CA GLN A 11 -17.91 -14.08 13.14
C GLN A 11 -17.85 -14.68 11.73
N LYS A 12 -17.76 -16.01 11.62
CA LYS A 12 -17.82 -16.72 10.33
C LYS A 12 -19.13 -16.45 9.62
N GLU A 13 -20.26 -16.54 10.33
CA GLU A 13 -21.59 -16.26 9.78
C GLU A 13 -21.71 -14.82 9.27
N PHE A 14 -21.11 -13.85 9.97
CA PHE A 14 -21.09 -12.46 9.52
C PHE A 14 -20.31 -12.27 8.21
N LEU A 15 -19.17 -12.95 8.05
CA LEU A 15 -18.41 -12.91 6.81
C LEU A 15 -19.18 -13.56 5.67
N LEU A 16 -19.81 -14.71 5.93
CA LEU A 16 -20.64 -15.41 4.95
C LEU A 16 -21.79 -14.53 4.45
N LYS A 17 -22.42 -13.74 5.32
CA LYS A 17 -23.45 -12.75 4.93
C LYS A 17 -22.95 -11.68 3.94
N HIS A 18 -21.64 -11.42 3.88
CA HIS A 18 -21.04 -10.42 2.99
C HIS A 18 -20.42 -11.03 1.71
N VAL A 19 -20.47 -12.36 1.52
CA VAL A 19 -19.92 -13.04 0.32
C VAL A 19 -20.59 -12.57 -0.97
N SER A 20 -21.90 -12.33 -0.95
CA SER A 20 -22.61 -11.79 -2.11
C SER A 20 -22.12 -10.38 -2.49
N GLY A 21 -21.75 -9.57 -1.51
CA GLY A 21 -21.13 -8.26 -1.71
C GLY A 21 -19.70 -8.38 -2.24
N PHE A 22 -18.93 -9.37 -1.77
CA PHE A 22 -17.59 -9.66 -2.24
C PHE A 22 -17.57 -9.99 -3.73
N LEU A 23 -18.42 -10.93 -4.17
CA LEU A 23 -18.49 -11.34 -5.58
C LEU A 23 -18.88 -10.18 -6.50
N LYS A 24 -19.81 -9.32 -6.06
CA LYS A 24 -20.19 -8.10 -6.80
C LYS A 24 -19.05 -7.08 -6.88
N ALA A 25 -18.28 -6.92 -5.81
CA ALA A 25 -17.14 -6.02 -5.77
C ALA A 25 -15.97 -6.56 -6.60
N GLN A 26 -15.73 -7.87 -6.59
CA GLN A 26 -14.73 -8.55 -7.40
C GLN A 26 -15.01 -8.36 -8.90
N LYS A 27 -16.25 -8.58 -9.35
CA LYS A 27 -16.65 -8.33 -10.76
C LYS A 27 -16.42 -6.89 -11.21
N LYS A 28 -16.46 -5.93 -10.28
CA LYS A 28 -16.24 -4.50 -10.57
C LYS A 28 -14.80 -4.05 -10.35
N GLY A 29 -13.89 -4.93 -9.89
CA GLY A 29 -12.53 -4.57 -9.50
C GLY A 29 -12.48 -3.60 -8.30
N ARG A 30 -13.54 -3.55 -7.47
CA ARG A 30 -13.70 -2.60 -6.37
C ARG A 30 -13.62 -3.25 -4.99
N LEU A 31 -12.68 -4.16 -4.81
CA LEU A 31 -12.43 -4.80 -3.51
C LEU A 31 -11.92 -3.78 -2.47
N ASP A 32 -11.29 -2.69 -2.92
CA ASP A 32 -10.89 -1.53 -2.11
C ASP A 32 -12.03 -1.04 -1.22
N LYS A 33 -13.20 -0.80 -1.81
CA LYS A 33 -14.39 -0.30 -1.10
C LYS A 33 -15.06 -1.38 -0.26
N PHE A 34 -15.08 -2.62 -0.74
CA PHE A 34 -15.68 -3.73 -0.02
C PHE A 34 -15.00 -3.96 1.33
N TRP A 35 -13.66 -4.03 1.34
CA TRP A 35 -12.91 -4.29 2.55
C TRP A 35 -13.02 -3.17 3.59
N VAL A 36 -13.10 -1.90 3.16
CA VAL A 36 -13.34 -0.76 4.07
C VAL A 36 -14.68 -0.92 4.79
N ILE A 37 -15.74 -1.27 4.07
CA ILE A 37 -17.09 -1.42 4.63
C ILE A 37 -17.16 -2.62 5.58
N VAL A 38 -16.60 -3.76 5.18
CA VAL A 38 -16.60 -4.97 6.01
C VAL A 38 -15.78 -4.76 7.29
N ASN A 39 -14.60 -4.14 7.19
CA ASN A 39 -13.78 -3.82 8.35
C ASN A 39 -14.48 -2.84 9.30
N ALA A 40 -15.08 -1.77 8.79
CA ALA A 40 -15.80 -0.82 9.62
C ALA A 40 -16.94 -1.49 10.41
N ARG A 41 -17.75 -2.32 9.74
CA ARG A 41 -18.84 -3.08 10.39
C ARG A 41 -18.31 -4.14 11.35
N TRP A 42 -17.16 -4.73 11.06
CA TRP A 42 -16.49 -5.67 11.94
C TRP A 42 -16.11 -5.03 13.27
N PHE A 43 -15.44 -3.88 13.24
CA PHE A 43 -15.02 -3.18 14.46
C PHE A 43 -16.16 -2.52 15.23
N GLN A 44 -17.28 -2.21 14.57
CA GLN A 44 -18.51 -1.78 15.26
C GLN A 44 -19.13 -2.91 16.08
N LYS A 45 -19.08 -4.14 15.57
CA LYS A 45 -19.81 -5.28 16.15
C LYS A 45 -18.98 -6.11 17.12
N TRP A 46 -17.67 -6.14 16.95
CA TRP A 46 -16.75 -6.84 17.85
C TRP A 46 -15.74 -5.85 18.44
N LYS A 47 -15.70 -5.78 19.78
CA LYS A 47 -14.66 -5.03 20.49
C LYS A 47 -13.29 -5.59 20.12
N VAL A 48 -12.33 -4.69 19.93
CA VAL A 48 -10.92 -5.06 19.74
C VAL A 48 -10.40 -5.57 21.07
N VAL A 49 -10.43 -6.88 21.26
CA VAL A 49 -9.82 -7.53 22.42
C VAL A 49 -8.33 -7.68 22.12
N LYS A 50 -7.47 -7.19 23.02
CA LYS A 50 -6.04 -7.54 23.01
C LYS A 50 -5.94 -9.04 23.25
N ASP A 51 -5.42 -9.76 22.27
CA ASP A 51 -5.24 -11.20 22.34
C ASP A 51 -4.24 -11.52 23.47
N ALA A 52 -4.72 -12.04 24.61
CA ALA A 52 -3.89 -12.29 25.79
C ALA A 52 -2.86 -13.42 25.58
N ALA A 53 -3.04 -14.23 24.53
CA ALA A 53 -2.08 -15.26 24.11
C ALA A 53 -0.91 -14.70 23.28
N ILE A 54 -0.90 -13.40 22.94
CA ILE A 54 0.18 -12.75 22.22
C ILE A 54 0.81 -11.75 23.19
N VAL A 55 1.67 -12.26 24.07
CA VAL A 55 2.44 -11.46 25.03
C VAL A 55 3.58 -10.73 24.32
N ASP A 56 4.06 -11.29 23.20
CA ASP A 56 5.23 -10.80 22.50
C ASP A 56 4.88 -10.07 21.20
N VAL A 57 5.35 -8.83 21.07
CA VAL A 57 5.19 -8.01 19.87
C VAL A 57 5.88 -8.69 18.67
N GLU A 58 6.96 -9.43 18.93
CA GLU A 58 7.71 -10.19 17.92
C GLU A 58 6.91 -11.37 17.36
N GLU A 59 6.18 -12.13 18.18
CA GLU A 59 5.33 -13.23 17.70
C GLU A 59 4.20 -12.71 16.79
N ARG A 60 3.68 -11.51 17.09
CA ARG A 60 2.69 -10.85 16.24
C ARG A 60 3.25 -10.50 14.86
N GLN A 61 4.50 -10.03 14.83
CA GLN A 61 5.23 -9.68 13.61
C GLN A 61 5.61 -10.94 12.81
N LYS A 62 5.93 -12.05 13.49
CA LYS A 62 6.30 -13.31 12.85
C LYS A 62 5.09 -14.10 12.33
N ALA A 63 3.97 -14.10 13.06
CA ALA A 63 2.76 -14.83 12.70
C ALA A 63 1.85 -14.09 11.71
N TYR A 64 1.82 -12.74 11.75
CA TYR A 64 0.93 -11.92 10.89
C TYR A 64 1.66 -10.86 10.07
N GLY A 65 2.94 -10.58 10.35
CA GLY A 65 3.73 -9.58 9.61
C GLY A 65 4.28 -10.08 8.27
N LYS A 66 4.06 -11.34 7.89
CA LYS A 66 4.48 -11.86 6.57
C LYS A 66 3.64 -11.38 5.38
N GLU A 67 2.57 -10.62 5.59
CA GLU A 67 1.76 -10.05 4.49
C GLU A 67 1.67 -8.52 4.47
N VAL A 68 2.50 -7.85 5.27
CA VAL A 68 2.90 -6.47 4.99
C VAL A 68 4.42 -6.46 5.01
N VAL A 69 5.01 -7.00 3.96
CA VAL A 69 6.36 -6.59 3.56
C VAL A 69 6.23 -5.14 3.09
N PHE A 70 6.06 -4.22 4.04
CA PHE A 70 6.73 -2.94 3.93
C PHE A 70 8.19 -3.33 4.14
N THR A 71 8.98 -3.31 3.07
CA THR A 71 10.42 -3.54 3.13
C THR A 71 11.05 -2.47 4.02
N SER A 72 10.99 -2.66 5.34
CA SER A 72 11.88 -2.02 6.29
C SER A 72 13.21 -2.75 6.25
N GLY A 73 13.82 -2.79 5.07
CA GLY A 73 15.26 -2.88 4.95
C GLY A 73 15.79 -1.51 5.37
N ALA A 74 16.60 -1.47 6.42
CA ALA A 74 17.11 -0.25 7.06
C ALA A 74 18.05 0.61 6.18
N SER A 75 17.99 0.47 4.85
CA SER A 75 18.76 1.24 3.88
C SER A 75 17.88 2.13 2.96
N THR A 76 16.60 1.80 2.75
CA THR A 76 15.69 2.58 1.88
C THR A 76 14.88 3.66 2.60
N LYS A 77 14.78 3.59 3.95
CA LYS A 77 14.06 4.61 4.73
C LYS A 77 14.71 5.99 4.58
N THR A 78 16.03 6.08 4.60
CA THR A 78 16.74 7.36 4.54
C THR A 78 16.49 8.07 3.21
N THR A 79 16.55 7.37 2.07
CA THR A 79 16.42 7.97 0.73
C THR A 79 14.99 8.34 0.35
N VAL A 80 13.97 7.62 0.85
CA VAL A 80 12.55 7.96 0.62
C VAL A 80 12.06 9.03 1.59
N LEU A 81 12.52 9.01 2.85
CA LEU A 81 12.23 10.09 3.82
C LEU A 81 12.93 11.41 3.43
N HIS A 82 14.17 11.37 2.92
CA HIS A 82 14.85 12.59 2.46
C HIS A 82 14.08 13.31 1.34
N LYS A 83 13.55 12.54 0.37
CA LYS A 83 12.74 13.08 -0.73
C LYS A 83 11.50 13.81 -0.25
N ILE A 84 10.81 13.25 0.75
CA ILE A 84 9.60 13.84 1.30
C ILE A 84 9.93 15.15 2.01
N ASP A 85 11.01 15.17 2.79
CA ASP A 85 11.38 16.35 3.58
C ASP A 85 11.92 17.51 2.73
N HIS A 86 12.63 17.24 1.61
CA HIS A 86 13.12 18.30 0.73
C HIS A 86 12.11 18.76 -0.33
N ILE A 87 11.32 17.84 -0.91
CA ILE A 87 10.40 18.19 -2.01
C ILE A 87 9.08 18.77 -1.48
N LEU A 88 8.56 18.25 -0.35
CA LEU A 88 7.26 18.71 0.16
C LEU A 88 7.21 20.19 0.50
N PRO A 89 8.22 20.83 1.13
CA PRO A 89 8.21 22.26 1.37
C PRO A 89 8.01 23.07 0.09
N HIS A 90 8.75 22.76 -0.98
CA HIS A 90 8.62 23.45 -2.26
C HIS A 90 7.25 23.24 -2.91
N VAL A 91 6.72 22.02 -2.84
CA VAL A 91 5.37 21.72 -3.34
C VAL A 91 4.32 22.47 -2.52
N LYS A 92 4.45 22.53 -1.19
CA LYS A 92 3.54 23.29 -0.31
C LYS A 92 3.56 24.78 -0.66
N THR A 93 4.74 25.38 -0.80
CA THR A 93 4.88 26.79 -1.19
C THR A 93 4.26 27.07 -2.55
N LYS A 94 4.46 26.18 -3.53
CA LYS A 94 3.90 26.35 -4.88
C LYS A 94 2.39 26.17 -4.90
N VAL A 95 1.86 25.22 -4.14
CA VAL A 95 0.41 25.04 -3.94
C VAL A 95 -0.20 26.26 -3.26
N ALA A 96 0.45 26.83 -2.25
CA ALA A 96 -0.02 28.05 -1.58
C ALA A 96 -0.06 29.25 -2.55
N ARG A 97 1.02 29.48 -3.31
CA ARG A 97 1.07 30.52 -4.34
C ARG A 97 -0.05 30.39 -5.38
N LEU A 98 -0.29 29.19 -5.87
CA LEU A 98 -1.35 28.93 -6.85
C LEU A 98 -2.75 29.12 -6.25
N THR A 99 -2.91 28.81 -4.97
CA THR A 99 -4.16 29.02 -4.25
C THR A 99 -4.44 30.52 -4.11
N LEU A 100 -3.42 31.34 -3.84
CA LEU A 100 -3.53 32.80 -3.78
C LEU A 100 -3.86 33.40 -5.16
N LEU A 101 -3.19 32.96 -6.22
CA LEU A 101 -3.38 33.50 -7.58
C LEU A 101 -4.72 33.11 -8.21
N ASN A 102 -5.14 31.86 -8.05
CA ASN A 102 -6.34 31.34 -8.73
C ASN A 102 -7.58 31.30 -7.83
N GLY A 103 -7.46 31.72 -6.56
CA GLY A 103 -8.53 31.68 -5.56
C GLY A 103 -9.02 30.27 -5.18
N LYS A 104 -8.44 29.22 -5.75
CA LYS A 104 -8.83 27.81 -5.57
C LYS A 104 -7.62 26.94 -5.33
N LYS A 105 -7.74 25.98 -4.42
CA LYS A 105 -6.69 25.00 -4.14
C LYS A 105 -6.49 24.10 -5.37
N PRO A 106 -5.24 23.87 -5.80
CA PRO A 106 -4.92 22.91 -6.86
C PRO A 106 -5.46 21.51 -6.55
N THR A 107 -6.00 20.87 -7.60
CA THR A 107 -6.52 19.49 -7.52
C THR A 107 -5.42 18.49 -7.19
N HIS A 108 -5.80 17.31 -6.73
CA HIS A 108 -4.86 16.25 -6.39
C HIS A 108 -3.92 15.89 -7.56
N GLY A 109 -4.46 15.77 -8.78
CA GLY A 109 -3.65 15.49 -9.97
C GLY A 109 -2.61 16.57 -10.24
N TRP A 110 -2.97 17.84 -10.02
CA TRP A 110 -2.05 18.95 -10.17
C TRP A 110 -0.93 18.95 -9.13
N ARG A 111 -1.26 18.60 -7.88
CA ARG A 111 -0.25 18.41 -6.82
C ARG A 111 0.72 17.29 -7.16
N LEU A 112 0.22 16.17 -7.71
CA LEU A 112 1.08 15.07 -8.17
C LEU A 112 2.01 15.51 -9.31
N CYS A 113 1.52 16.30 -10.27
CA CYS A 113 2.39 16.89 -11.30
C CYS A 113 3.48 17.79 -10.70
N LEU A 114 3.14 18.61 -9.71
CA LEU A 114 4.13 19.44 -9.00
C LEU A 114 5.19 18.60 -8.30
N VAL A 115 4.79 17.54 -7.60
CA VAL A 115 5.73 16.61 -6.95
C VAL A 115 6.66 15.98 -7.99
N ARG A 116 6.13 15.48 -9.11
CA ARG A 116 6.95 14.87 -10.18
C ARG A 116 7.94 15.86 -10.78
N ASN A 117 7.48 17.05 -11.14
CA ASN A 117 8.32 18.08 -11.74
C ASN A 117 9.40 18.58 -10.77
N SER A 118 9.08 18.70 -9.48
CA SER A 118 10.05 19.04 -8.46
C SER A 118 11.04 17.90 -8.24
N ALA A 119 10.57 16.65 -8.11
CA ALA A 119 11.42 15.49 -7.90
C ALA A 119 12.48 15.32 -9.01
N ALA A 120 12.09 15.48 -10.28
CA ALA A 120 13.04 15.40 -11.40
C ALA A 120 14.15 16.47 -11.28
N LYS A 121 13.78 17.72 -10.99
CA LYS A 121 14.75 18.82 -10.84
C LYS A 121 15.68 18.66 -9.65
N TYR A 122 15.19 18.06 -8.55
CA TYR A 122 16.04 17.80 -7.39
C TYR A 122 16.97 16.62 -7.64
N PHE A 123 16.51 15.58 -8.34
CA PHE A 123 17.35 14.42 -8.68
C PHE A 123 18.61 14.81 -9.44
N ASP A 124 18.54 15.73 -10.41
CA ASP A 124 19.72 16.18 -11.16
C ASP A 124 20.78 16.84 -10.26
N ASN A 125 20.35 17.48 -9.16
CA ASN A 125 21.19 18.17 -8.19
C ASN A 125 21.60 17.31 -6.99
N GLU A 126 21.12 16.08 -6.89
CA GLU A 126 21.55 15.16 -5.82
C GLU A 126 23.01 14.74 -6.03
N PRO A 127 23.77 14.49 -4.95
CA PRO A 127 25.10 13.93 -5.04
C PRO A 127 25.07 12.54 -5.68
N GLU A 128 26.16 12.18 -6.36
CA GLU A 128 26.22 10.98 -7.18
C GLU A 128 26.01 9.71 -6.35
N GLU A 129 26.47 9.68 -5.10
CA GLU A 129 26.26 8.55 -4.20
C GLU A 129 24.76 8.29 -3.93
N ILE A 130 23.94 9.35 -3.87
CA ILE A 130 22.49 9.22 -3.68
C ILE A 130 21.81 8.77 -4.98
N LYS A 131 22.29 9.23 -6.14
CA LYS A 131 21.78 8.79 -7.45
C LYS A 131 22.03 7.30 -7.67
N ASP A 132 23.23 6.81 -7.36
CA ASP A 132 23.61 5.41 -7.48
C ASP A 132 22.75 4.51 -6.58
N GLN A 133 22.59 4.90 -5.31
CA GLN A 133 21.69 4.19 -4.39
C GLN A 133 20.25 4.17 -4.90
N MET A 134 19.78 5.27 -5.51
CA MET A 134 18.44 5.34 -6.07
C MET A 134 18.27 4.44 -7.30
N MET A 135 19.25 4.40 -8.19
CA MET A 135 19.23 3.54 -9.37
C MET A 135 19.29 2.07 -8.99
N GLU A 136 20.09 1.71 -7.99
CA GLU A 136 20.15 0.33 -7.47
C GLU A 136 18.80 -0.12 -6.88
N VAL A 137 18.13 0.76 -6.12
CA VAL A 137 16.78 0.48 -5.60
C VAL A 137 15.76 0.40 -6.74
N TYR A 138 15.86 1.26 -7.75
CA TYR A 138 14.97 1.25 -8.91
C TYR A 138 15.05 -0.06 -9.69
N GLU A 139 16.25 -0.53 -10.02
CA GLU A 139 16.42 -1.79 -10.74
C GLU A 139 15.96 -2.99 -9.89
N LYS A 140 16.26 -3.02 -8.57
CA LYS A 140 15.71 -4.05 -7.66
C LYS A 140 14.18 -4.08 -7.67
N CYS A 141 13.53 -2.92 -7.59
CA CYS A 141 12.07 -2.84 -7.62
C CYS A 141 11.49 -3.26 -8.97
N LYS A 142 12.14 -2.89 -10.07
CA LYS A 142 11.75 -3.26 -11.43
C LYS A 142 11.85 -4.77 -11.65
N ASP A 143 12.92 -5.39 -11.18
CA ASP A 143 13.10 -6.84 -11.24
C ASP A 143 12.06 -7.58 -10.39
N GLU A 144 11.73 -7.07 -9.20
CA GLU A 144 10.65 -7.62 -8.38
C GLU A 144 9.27 -7.53 -9.05
N VAL A 145 8.99 -6.43 -9.76
CA VAL A 145 7.73 -6.27 -10.51
C VAL A 145 7.69 -7.26 -11.68
N ASN A 146 8.75 -7.34 -12.48
CA ASN A 146 8.84 -8.27 -13.60
C ASN A 146 8.70 -9.73 -13.13
N LYS A 147 9.37 -10.08 -12.02
CA LYS A 147 9.27 -11.43 -11.44
C LYS A 147 7.85 -11.75 -10.96
N LYS A 148 7.17 -10.80 -10.33
CA LYS A 148 5.76 -10.97 -9.91
C LYS A 148 4.82 -11.08 -11.11
N GLU A 149 5.08 -10.35 -12.19
CA GLU A 149 4.31 -10.44 -13.43
C GLU A 149 4.51 -11.79 -14.14
N GLU A 150 5.73 -12.34 -14.13
CA GLU A 150 6.01 -13.69 -14.62
C GLU A 150 5.35 -14.78 -13.76
N GLU A 151 5.42 -14.67 -12.44
CA GLU A 151 4.78 -15.61 -11.51
C GLU A 151 3.26 -15.56 -11.64
N ALA A 152 2.68 -14.36 -11.81
CA ALA A 152 1.25 -14.19 -12.08
C ALA A 152 0.85 -14.86 -13.40
N SER A 153 1.64 -14.67 -14.46
CA SER A 153 1.40 -15.25 -15.79
C SER A 153 1.48 -16.79 -15.78
N LYS A 154 2.47 -17.35 -15.07
CA LYS A 154 2.64 -18.81 -14.88
C LYS A 154 1.48 -19.40 -14.07
N SER A 155 1.01 -18.70 -13.02
CA SER A 155 -0.15 -19.17 -12.24
C SER A 155 -1.46 -19.16 -13.06
N LEU A 156 -1.63 -18.17 -13.94
CA LEU A 156 -2.77 -18.07 -14.85
C LEU A 156 -2.79 -19.22 -15.86
N GLN A 157 -1.65 -19.54 -16.46
CA GLN A 157 -1.51 -20.67 -17.38
C GLN A 157 -1.73 -22.03 -16.68
N ALA A 158 -1.20 -22.22 -15.47
CA ALA A 158 -1.43 -23.44 -14.69
C ALA A 158 -2.91 -23.62 -14.31
N SER A 159 -3.61 -22.53 -13.99
CA SER A 159 -5.05 -22.58 -13.69
C SER A 159 -5.91 -22.87 -14.93
N ALA A 160 -5.49 -22.43 -16.11
CA ALA A 160 -6.18 -22.71 -17.37
C ALA A 160 -6.01 -24.18 -17.81
N ALA A 161 -4.84 -24.78 -17.57
CA ALA A 161 -4.57 -26.18 -17.90
C ALA A 161 -5.31 -27.18 -16.97
N TYR A 162 -5.69 -26.77 -15.76
CA TYR A 162 -6.43 -27.61 -14.81
C TYR A 162 -7.94 -27.65 -15.08
N ILE A 163 -8.45 -26.78 -15.96
CA ILE A 163 -9.87 -26.67 -16.34
C ILE A 163 -10.17 -27.33 -17.69
N ALA A 164 -9.14 -27.66 -18.48
CA ALA A 164 -9.24 -28.38 -19.75
C ALA A 164 -9.18 -29.90 -19.53
#